data_AF-A0A1C4MX67-F1
#
_entry.id   AF-A0A1C4MX67-F1
#
_cell.length_a   1.000
_cell.length_b   1.000
_cell.length_c   1.000
_cell.angle_alpha   90.00
_cell.angle_beta   90.00
_cell.angle_gamma   90.00
#
_symmetry.space_group_name_H-M   'P 1'
#
loop_
_entity.id
_entity.type
_entity.pdbx_description
1 polymer ?
#
loop_
_entity_poly.entity_id
_entity_poly.type
_entity_poly.pdbx_seq_one_letter_code
_entity_poly.pdbx_strand_id
1 'polypeptide(L)'
;MSLRPSAFPAGRALRFRLRAGRSAARAGCVRRALAVVAGTAVLLGGALATAPAALAAPAADTCRGVSTVGLYCGYDPGTKWAEQGSKGAHVKEIQALINETTVYRKASGKRLSVDGDFGPATKAAVTWFQWYYIGESASDGIVGPQTWKELRYGKR
;
A
#
# COMPACT_ATOMS: atom_id res chain seq x y z
N MET A 1 27.61 -33.56 -25.75
CA MET A 1 28.09 -32.56 -26.72
C MET A 1 26.96 -32.19 -27.67
N SER A 2 26.44 -30.96 -27.61
CA SER A 2 26.01 -30.21 -28.80
C SER A 2 25.74 -28.76 -28.38
N LEU A 3 26.68 -27.89 -28.76
CA LEU A 3 26.65 -26.46 -28.49
C LEU A 3 25.77 -25.78 -29.55
N ARG A 4 24.82 -24.95 -29.11
CA ARG A 4 24.24 -23.89 -29.95
C ARG A 4 24.47 -22.56 -29.24
N PRO A 5 25.25 -21.63 -29.80
CA PRO A 5 25.35 -20.28 -29.28
C PRO A 5 24.13 -19.47 -29.74
N SER A 6 23.27 -19.10 -28.79
CA SER A 6 22.19 -18.15 -29.03
C SER A 6 22.78 -16.74 -29.14
N ALA A 7 22.76 -16.20 -30.36
CA ALA A 7 23.15 -14.83 -30.66
C ALA A 7 22.18 -13.83 -30.01
N PHE A 8 22.71 -12.98 -29.13
CA PHE A 8 22.03 -11.78 -28.62
C PHE A 8 22.29 -10.61 -29.58
N PRO A 9 21.27 -9.89 -30.09
CA PRO A 9 21.49 -8.65 -30.80
C PRO A 9 21.85 -7.52 -29.82
N ALA A 10 22.93 -6.82 -30.16
CA ALA A 10 23.46 -5.66 -29.46
C ALA A 10 22.64 -4.38 -29.70
N GLY A 11 22.59 -3.52 -28.67
CA GLY A 11 22.76 -2.08 -28.83
C GLY A 11 21.56 -1.25 -29.28
N ARG A 12 20.75 -0.79 -28.30
CA ARG A 12 20.04 0.50 -28.43
C ARG A 12 20.43 1.41 -27.28
N ALA A 13 21.31 2.36 -27.57
CA ALA A 13 21.65 3.47 -26.69
C ALA A 13 20.41 4.37 -26.50
N LEU A 14 19.75 4.25 -25.34
CA LEU A 14 18.72 5.22 -24.94
C LEU A 14 19.43 6.50 -24.47
N ARG A 15 19.26 7.56 -25.26
CA ARG A 15 19.67 8.93 -24.93
C ARG A 15 18.93 9.38 -23.67
N PHE A 16 19.65 9.50 -22.56
CA PHE A 16 19.16 10.18 -21.35
C PHE A 16 18.99 11.67 -21.67
N ARG A 17 17.75 12.10 -21.94
CA ARG A 17 17.42 13.53 -21.91
C ARG A 17 17.37 13.96 -20.44
N LEU A 18 18.29 14.82 -20.04
CA LEU A 18 18.23 15.53 -18.76
C LEU A 18 16.88 16.23 -18.66
N ARG A 19 16.06 15.83 -17.68
CA ARG A 19 14.83 16.52 -17.31
C ARG A 19 15.20 17.56 -16.27
N ALA A 20 15.29 18.82 -16.70
CA ALA A 20 15.43 19.96 -15.80
C ALA A 20 14.20 20.03 -14.87
N GLY A 21 14.41 19.82 -13.59
CA GLY A 21 13.41 20.00 -12.54
C GLY A 21 13.16 21.49 -12.32
N ARG A 22 11.95 21.94 -12.64
CA ARG A 22 11.38 23.19 -12.11
C ARG A 22 10.27 22.82 -11.14
N SER A 23 10.64 22.78 -9.86
CA SER A 23 9.71 22.76 -8.73
C SER A 23 9.01 24.11 -8.67
N ALA A 24 7.81 24.19 -9.24
CA ALA A 24 6.92 25.31 -9.03
C ALA A 24 5.99 24.97 -7.86
N ALA A 25 6.39 25.43 -6.67
CA ALA A 25 5.49 25.58 -5.54
C ALA A 25 4.36 26.56 -5.91
N ARG A 26 3.10 26.13 -5.81
CA ARG A 26 1.92 27.01 -5.68
C ARG A 26 0.95 26.30 -4.76
N ALA A 27 0.92 26.71 -3.50
CA ALA A 27 0.03 27.75 -2.97
C ALA A 27 -1.39 27.19 -2.82
N GLY A 28 -1.69 26.80 -1.58
CA GLY A 28 -3.00 26.33 -1.18
C GLY A 28 -4.08 27.35 -1.50
N CYS A 29 -5.14 26.88 -2.16
CA CYS A 29 -6.39 27.59 -2.24
C CYS A 29 -7.35 26.89 -1.28
N VAL A 30 -7.28 27.26 0.00
CA VAL A 30 -8.27 26.90 1.02
C VAL A 30 -9.59 27.52 0.58
N ARG A 31 -10.44 26.74 -0.08
CA ARG A 31 -11.80 27.18 -0.42
C ARG A 31 -12.61 27.16 0.87
N ARG A 32 -12.85 28.35 1.41
CA ARG A 32 -13.85 28.61 2.46
C ARG A 32 -15.21 28.13 1.94
N ALA A 33 -15.68 26.99 2.44
CA ALA A 33 -17.06 26.57 2.26
C ALA A 33 -17.93 27.39 3.21
N LEU A 34 -18.77 28.25 2.65
CA LEU A 34 -19.85 28.91 3.38
C LEU A 34 -20.89 27.84 3.75
N ALA A 35 -21.01 27.55 5.04
CA ALA A 35 -22.12 26.79 5.58
C ALA A 35 -23.39 27.66 5.55
N VAL A 36 -24.39 27.26 4.77
CA VAL A 36 -25.74 27.81 4.86
C VAL A 36 -26.51 26.96 5.87
N VAL A 37 -26.95 27.61 6.95
CA VAL A 37 -27.84 27.08 7.99
C VAL A 37 -29.28 27.34 7.57
N ALA A 38 -30.11 26.30 7.49
CA ALA A 38 -31.57 26.40 7.69
C ALA A 38 -32.21 25.01 7.83
N GLY A 39 -33.00 24.81 8.89
CA GLY A 39 -34.10 23.83 8.89
C GLY A 39 -34.13 22.85 10.06
N THR A 40 -34.74 23.25 11.17
CA THR A 40 -35.21 22.37 12.26
C THR A 40 -36.41 21.55 11.83
N ALA A 41 -36.35 20.22 11.96
CA ALA A 41 -37.52 19.35 12.04
C ALA A 41 -37.23 18.19 13.00
N VAL A 42 -37.71 18.32 14.24
CA VAL A 42 -37.78 17.26 15.25
C VAL A 42 -39.13 16.58 15.09
N LEU A 43 -39.19 15.26 14.80
CA LEU A 43 -40.27 14.36 15.25
C LEU A 43 -39.81 12.88 15.25
N LEU A 44 -39.78 12.31 16.47
CA LEU A 44 -40.17 10.95 16.90
C LEU A 44 -39.65 9.68 16.17
N GLY A 45 -38.85 8.89 16.91
CA GLY A 45 -39.00 7.43 16.92
C GLY A 45 -38.07 6.62 16.02
N GLY A 46 -36.84 6.40 16.48
CA GLY A 46 -35.91 5.45 15.87
C GLY A 46 -34.49 5.85 16.24
N ALA A 47 -33.91 5.16 17.22
CA ALA A 47 -32.50 5.33 17.55
C ALA A 47 -31.66 4.81 16.37
N LEU A 48 -31.52 5.64 15.34
CA LEU A 48 -30.44 5.54 14.38
C LEU A 48 -29.17 5.69 15.21
N ALA A 49 -28.55 4.57 15.55
CA ALA A 49 -27.20 4.53 16.05
C ALA A 49 -26.33 5.22 14.99
N THR A 50 -26.05 6.50 15.21
CA THR A 50 -25.02 7.24 14.49
C THR A 50 -23.69 6.61 14.91
N ALA A 51 -23.37 5.46 14.31
CA ALA A 51 -22.05 4.87 14.42
C ALA A 51 -21.07 5.95 13.96
N PRO A 52 -20.15 6.43 14.82
CA PRO A 52 -19.17 7.39 14.38
C PRO A 52 -18.42 6.71 13.24
N ALA A 53 -18.50 7.31 12.04
CA ALA A 53 -17.61 6.94 10.96
C ALA A 53 -16.21 7.05 11.54
N ALA A 54 -15.60 5.89 11.82
CA ALA A 54 -14.25 5.84 12.33
C ALA A 54 -13.42 6.71 11.39
N LEU A 55 -12.85 7.80 11.91
CA LEU A 55 -11.98 8.64 11.13
C LEU A 55 -10.95 7.70 10.53
N ALA A 56 -11.03 7.51 9.21
CA ALA A 56 -10.05 6.74 8.47
C ALA A 56 -8.71 7.42 8.79
N ALA A 57 -7.87 6.73 9.57
CA ALA A 57 -6.52 7.19 9.84
C ALA A 57 -5.89 7.52 8.48
N PRO A 58 -5.22 8.67 8.33
CA PRO A 58 -4.60 9.01 7.06
C PRO A 58 -3.74 7.83 6.61
N ALA A 59 -4.00 7.35 5.39
CA ALA A 59 -3.15 6.36 4.75
C ALA A 59 -1.75 6.97 4.69
N ALA A 60 -0.73 6.24 5.12
CA ALA A 60 0.64 6.71 5.22
C ALA A 60 1.05 7.53 3.99
N ASP A 61 1.26 8.83 4.17
CA ASP A 61 1.45 9.76 3.03
C ASP A 61 2.74 9.49 2.25
N THR A 62 3.72 8.80 2.83
CA THR A 62 4.80 8.13 2.07
C THR A 62 5.48 7.07 2.95
N CYS A 63 5.61 5.85 2.45
CA CYS A 63 6.51 4.88 3.07
C CYS A 63 7.96 5.30 2.80
N ARG A 64 8.80 5.30 3.85
CA ARG A 64 10.21 5.73 3.78
C ARG A 64 11.17 4.62 4.15
N GLY A 65 12.39 4.67 3.63
CA GLY A 65 13.47 3.78 4.07
C GLY A 65 14.05 4.22 5.42
N VAL A 66 14.15 3.28 6.36
CA VAL A 66 14.79 3.47 7.68
C VAL A 66 15.84 2.37 7.86
N SER A 67 17.04 2.73 8.33
CA SER A 67 18.19 1.82 8.38
C SER A 67 17.99 0.59 9.27
N THR A 68 17.15 0.66 10.30
CA THR A 68 16.94 -0.42 11.27
C THR A 68 15.86 -1.41 10.87
N VAL A 69 14.83 -0.96 10.14
CA VAL A 69 13.63 -1.76 9.84
C VAL A 69 13.39 -1.95 8.34
N GLY A 70 14.12 -1.24 7.48
CA GLY A 70 13.85 -1.19 6.04
C GLY A 70 12.75 -0.19 5.70
N LEU A 71 11.90 -0.50 4.72
CA LEU A 71 10.78 0.36 4.39
C LEU A 71 9.73 0.38 5.49
N TYR A 72 9.28 1.57 5.84
CA TYR A 72 8.39 1.81 6.97
C TYR A 72 7.37 2.90 6.63
N CYS A 73 6.10 2.59 6.83
CA CYS A 73 4.96 3.46 6.53
C CYS A 73 4.39 4.15 7.78
N GLY A 74 4.96 3.92 8.97
CA GLY A 74 4.56 4.65 10.17
C GLY A 74 3.56 3.94 11.09
N TYR A 75 3.16 2.69 10.79
CA TYR A 75 2.18 1.99 11.62
C TYR A 75 2.82 1.04 12.62
N ASP A 76 3.69 0.14 12.16
CA ASP A 76 4.33 -0.86 13.03
C ASP A 76 5.77 -1.14 12.54
N PRO A 77 6.80 -0.98 13.40
CA PRO A 77 8.18 -1.27 13.02
C PRO A 77 8.54 -2.76 13.11
N GLY A 78 7.66 -3.60 13.66
CA GLY A 78 7.87 -5.02 13.85
C GLY A 78 7.58 -5.86 12.61
N THR A 79 7.70 -7.17 12.82
CA THR A 79 7.44 -8.23 11.83
C THR A 79 6.54 -9.31 12.41
N LYS A 80 5.51 -8.89 13.14
CA LYS A 80 4.56 -9.81 13.78
C LYS A 80 3.86 -10.65 12.71
N TRP A 81 3.64 -11.93 13.01
CA TRP A 81 2.86 -12.82 12.16
C TRP A 81 1.47 -12.24 11.88
N ALA A 82 1.06 -12.26 10.61
CA ALA A 82 -0.25 -11.81 10.19
C ALA A 82 -0.87 -12.77 9.17
N GLU A 83 -2.14 -13.10 9.39
CA GLU A 83 -2.95 -13.95 8.53
C GLU A 83 -4.40 -13.48 8.56
N GLN A 84 -5.27 -14.11 7.78
CA GLN A 84 -6.68 -13.75 7.74
C GLN A 84 -7.33 -13.74 9.13
N GLY A 85 -7.99 -12.63 9.48
CA GLY A 85 -8.55 -12.41 10.81
C GLY A 85 -7.62 -11.65 11.76
N SER A 86 -6.33 -11.50 11.44
CA SER A 86 -5.41 -10.65 12.19
C SER A 86 -5.84 -9.18 12.13
N LYS A 87 -5.59 -8.45 13.21
CA LYS A 87 -5.96 -7.03 13.33
C LYS A 87 -4.87 -6.21 14.00
N GLY A 88 -4.78 -4.93 13.63
CA GLY A 88 -3.97 -3.92 14.32
C GLY A 88 -2.91 -3.24 13.45
N ALA A 89 -1.97 -2.57 14.10
CA ALA A 89 -0.97 -1.71 13.44
C ALA A 89 -0.08 -2.46 12.44
N HIS A 90 0.38 -3.67 12.77
CA HIS A 90 1.15 -4.50 11.85
C HIS A 90 0.40 -4.84 10.55
N VAL A 91 -0.92 -4.98 10.59
CA VAL A 91 -1.73 -5.18 9.37
C VAL A 91 -1.83 -3.89 8.56
N LYS A 92 -1.97 -2.73 9.21
CA LYS A 92 -1.91 -1.42 8.52
C LYS A 92 -0.58 -1.24 7.81
N GLU A 93 0.52 -1.64 8.45
CA GLU A 93 1.86 -1.60 7.85
C GLU A 93 1.92 -2.46 6.58
N ILE A 94 1.43 -3.70 6.62
CA ILE A 94 1.37 -4.59 5.45
C ILE A 94 0.55 -3.96 4.32
N GLN A 95 -0.66 -3.49 4.64
CA GLN A 95 -1.58 -2.88 3.67
C GLN A 95 -0.95 -1.65 3.00
N ALA A 96 -0.31 -0.78 3.79
CA ALA A 96 0.35 0.42 3.31
C ALA A 96 1.59 0.09 2.46
N LEU A 97 2.45 -0.84 2.90
CA LEU A 97 3.61 -1.28 2.13
C LEU A 97 3.19 -1.82 0.76
N ILE A 98 2.17 -2.68 0.70
CA ILE A 98 1.67 -3.22 -0.57
C ILE A 98 1.14 -2.08 -1.47
N ASN A 99 0.35 -1.16 -0.93
CA ASN A 99 -0.24 -0.07 -1.72
C ASN A 99 0.79 0.92 -2.28
N GLU A 100 1.76 1.32 -1.46
CA GLU A 100 2.63 2.47 -1.76
C GLU A 100 3.97 2.04 -2.38
N THR A 101 4.39 0.80 -2.15
CA THR A 101 5.74 0.38 -2.57
C THR A 101 5.76 -0.68 -3.67
N THR A 102 4.61 -1.26 -4.00
CA THR A 102 4.53 -2.33 -5.00
C THR A 102 3.76 -1.89 -6.25
N VAL A 103 3.84 -2.71 -7.30
CA VAL A 103 3.02 -2.51 -8.51
C VAL A 103 1.60 -3.09 -8.37
N TYR A 104 1.19 -3.59 -7.19
CA TYR A 104 -0.12 -4.22 -6.97
C TYR A 104 -1.28 -3.36 -7.48
N ARG A 105 -1.27 -2.05 -7.20
CA ARG A 105 -2.33 -1.14 -7.66
C ARG A 105 -2.41 -1.06 -9.18
N LYS A 106 -1.26 -1.06 -9.86
CA LYS A 106 -1.19 -1.03 -11.33
C LYS A 106 -1.58 -2.37 -11.95
N ALA A 107 -1.21 -3.47 -11.31
CA ALA A 107 -1.48 -4.83 -11.79
C ALA A 107 -2.93 -5.28 -11.54
N SER A 108 -3.48 -5.01 -10.35
CA SER A 108 -4.82 -5.46 -9.96
C SER A 108 -5.92 -4.42 -10.23
N GLY A 109 -5.55 -3.15 -10.42
CA GLY A 109 -6.50 -2.03 -10.47
C GLY A 109 -7.16 -1.71 -9.12
N LYS A 110 -6.78 -2.40 -8.04
CA LYS A 110 -7.36 -2.25 -6.71
C LYS A 110 -6.36 -1.58 -5.75
N ARG A 111 -6.89 -0.83 -4.79
CA ARG A 111 -6.11 -0.27 -3.67
C ARG A 111 -6.68 -0.86 -2.38
N LEU A 112 -5.81 -1.37 -1.52
CA LEU A 112 -6.24 -1.88 -0.21
C LEU A 112 -6.69 -0.72 0.68
N SER A 113 -7.70 -0.98 1.51
CA SER A 113 -7.99 -0.13 2.66
C SER A 113 -6.89 -0.34 3.71
N VAL A 114 -6.40 0.73 4.34
CA VAL A 114 -5.40 0.69 5.41
C VAL A 114 -6.12 0.77 6.76
N ASP A 115 -7.05 -0.16 6.98
CA ASP A 115 -7.91 -0.23 8.16
C ASP A 115 -7.27 -1.03 9.31
N GLY A 116 -6.27 -1.84 9.00
CA GLY A 116 -5.64 -2.75 9.95
C GLY A 116 -6.40 -4.05 10.13
N ASP A 117 -7.33 -4.37 9.23
CA ASP A 117 -8.07 -5.62 9.21
C ASP A 117 -7.55 -6.54 8.11
N PHE A 118 -7.07 -7.72 8.51
CA PHE A 118 -6.59 -8.71 7.55
C PHE A 118 -7.79 -9.51 7.01
N GLY A 119 -8.56 -8.84 6.16
CA GLY A 119 -9.70 -9.43 5.46
C GLY A 119 -9.32 -10.19 4.18
N PRO A 120 -10.31 -10.69 3.44
CA PRO A 120 -10.11 -11.40 2.17
C PRO A 120 -9.35 -10.57 1.12
N ALA A 121 -9.58 -9.24 1.08
CA ALA A 121 -8.87 -8.35 0.17
C ALA A 121 -7.37 -8.26 0.50
N THR A 122 -7.04 -8.11 1.79
CA THR A 122 -5.65 -8.10 2.28
C THR A 122 -4.97 -9.43 1.98
N LYS A 123 -5.65 -10.57 2.23
CA LYS A 123 -5.13 -11.90 1.89
C LYS A 123 -4.82 -12.04 0.40
N ALA A 124 -5.76 -11.68 -0.47
CA ALA A 124 -5.54 -11.76 -1.92
C ALA A 124 -4.35 -10.91 -2.38
N ALA A 125 -4.18 -9.73 -1.80
CA ALA A 125 -3.04 -8.87 -2.11
C ALA A 125 -1.71 -9.42 -1.59
N VAL A 126 -1.69 -10.05 -0.40
CA VAL A 126 -0.50 -10.72 0.15
C VAL A 126 -0.14 -11.93 -0.72
N THR A 127 -1.10 -12.79 -1.06
CA THR A 127 -0.90 -13.92 -1.97
C THR A 127 -0.32 -13.47 -3.31
N TRP A 128 -0.87 -12.40 -3.89
CA TRP A 128 -0.34 -11.81 -5.12
C TRP A 128 1.09 -11.29 -4.94
N PHE A 129 1.36 -10.59 -3.83
CA PHE A 129 2.68 -10.05 -3.52
C PHE A 129 3.72 -11.17 -3.41
N GLN A 130 3.38 -12.24 -2.70
CA GLN A 130 4.24 -13.41 -2.55
C GLN A 130 4.53 -14.05 -3.90
N TRP A 131 3.50 -14.33 -4.70
CA TRP A 131 3.67 -14.90 -6.04
C TRP A 131 4.58 -14.02 -6.92
N TYR A 132 4.39 -12.70 -6.89
CA TYR A 132 5.10 -11.78 -7.78
C TYR A 132 6.56 -11.50 -7.37
N TYR A 133 6.83 -11.34 -6.06
CA TYR A 133 8.16 -10.92 -5.56
C TYR A 133 8.99 -12.07 -4.98
N ILE A 134 8.36 -13.16 -4.55
CA ILE A 134 9.02 -14.27 -3.85
C ILE A 134 8.99 -15.54 -4.72
N GLY A 135 7.84 -15.83 -5.33
CA GLY A 135 7.60 -16.99 -6.17
C GLY A 135 6.33 -17.73 -5.79
N GLU A 136 5.87 -18.59 -6.69
CA GLU A 136 4.59 -19.31 -6.57
C GLU A 136 4.50 -20.21 -5.34
N SER A 137 5.61 -20.85 -4.95
CA SER A 137 5.65 -21.74 -3.78
C SER A 137 5.44 -21.04 -2.43
N ALA A 138 5.57 -19.71 -2.38
CA ALA A 138 5.40 -18.92 -1.16
C ALA A 138 4.03 -18.23 -1.07
N SER A 139 3.11 -18.48 -2.00
CA SER A 139 1.83 -17.76 -2.15
C SER A 139 0.71 -18.25 -1.21
N ASP A 140 1.05 -18.48 0.06
CA ASP A 140 0.12 -18.97 1.10
C ASP A 140 -0.86 -17.91 1.65
N GLY A 141 -0.63 -16.63 1.37
CA GLY A 141 -1.43 -15.51 1.89
C GLY A 141 -1.13 -15.15 3.34
N ILE A 142 -0.02 -15.65 3.89
CA ILE A 142 0.42 -15.46 5.28
C ILE A 142 1.70 -14.62 5.35
N VAL A 143 1.70 -13.61 6.22
CA VAL A 143 2.84 -12.72 6.40
C VAL A 143 3.74 -13.24 7.51
N GLY A 144 4.59 -14.19 7.14
CA GLY A 144 5.69 -14.69 7.97
C GLY A 144 7.00 -13.92 7.79
N PRO A 145 8.09 -14.37 8.44
CA PRO A 145 9.40 -13.69 8.41
C PRO A 145 9.96 -13.46 7.00
N GLN A 146 9.77 -14.41 6.09
CA GLN A 146 10.20 -14.29 4.69
C GLN A 146 9.41 -13.19 3.96
N THR A 147 8.09 -13.21 4.08
CA THR A 147 7.22 -12.17 3.49
C THR A 147 7.56 -10.79 4.05
N TRP A 148 7.80 -10.67 5.36
CA TRP A 148 8.24 -9.43 5.98
C TRP A 148 9.58 -8.93 5.45
N LYS A 149 10.57 -9.82 5.29
CA LYS A 149 11.86 -9.46 4.72
C LYS A 149 11.71 -8.84 3.34
N GLU A 150 10.87 -9.43 2.48
CA GLU A 150 10.61 -8.90 1.14
C GLU A 150 9.78 -7.61 1.15
N LEU A 151 8.80 -7.49 2.04
CA LEU A 151 8.05 -6.24 2.23
C LEU A 151 8.95 -5.08 2.72
N ARG A 152 10.02 -5.36 3.45
CA ARG A 152 10.91 -4.32 4.01
C ARG A 152 12.12 -4.02 3.13
N TYR A 153 12.70 -5.03 2.51
CA TYR A 153 14.01 -4.96 1.84
C TYR A 153 14.00 -5.48 0.40
N GLY A 154 12.85 -5.95 -0.09
CA GLY A 154 12.71 -6.46 -1.46
C GLY A 154 13.01 -5.38 -2.50
N LYS A 155 13.61 -5.81 -3.62
CA LYS A 155 13.88 -4.93 -4.77
C LYS A 155 12.57 -4.66 -5.51
N ARG A 156 12.33 -3.39 -5.87
CA ARG A 156 11.10 -2.91 -6.52
C ARG A 156 11.41 -2.16 -7.79
#